data_AF-A0A1I5ZPE5-F1
#
_entry.id   AF-A0A1I5ZPE5-F1
#
_cell.length_a   1.000
_cell.length_b   1.000
_cell.length_c   1.000
_cell.angle_alpha   90.00
_cell.angle_beta   90.00
_cell.angle_gamma   90.00
#
_symmetry.space_group_name_H-M   'P 1'
#
loop_
_entity.id
_entity.type
_entity.pdbx_description
1 polymer ?
#
loop_
_entity_poly.entity_id
_entity_poly.type
_entity_poly.pdbx_seq_one_letter_code
_entity_poly.pdbx_strand_id
1 'polypeptide(L)'
;MGRHSKVDRPAPPRPDGRTSTGSHRAVGRTPRRRIAAWPIVCTVLVALLGMGWLGLSWADGVLASRAEAQASSCQEGDATLRVVVTPSAEQPVTAAAARWNEARTVVRAHCVHVEVEAMPSRRVLDALAGATNLDAIGGMPAGWLPESSWWISELTQNRPEMIASPAESVTSARGADYPFLGLSGEGIDVVQKHAMQSFRAFLLEPTQQADFAAAGIG
;
A
#
# COMPACT_ATOMS: atom_id res chain seq x y z
N MET A 1 11.91 22.70 132.66
CA MET A 1 11.48 21.37 133.17
C MET A 1 10.04 21.21 132.71
N GLY A 2 9.71 20.59 131.59
CA GLY A 2 10.03 19.22 131.21
C GLY A 2 8.73 18.41 131.31
N ARG A 3 7.99 18.25 130.20
CA ARG A 3 7.21 17.04 129.91
C ARG A 3 6.68 17.10 128.47
N HIS A 4 7.20 16.18 127.66
CA HIS A 4 6.59 15.74 126.42
C HIS A 4 5.25 15.07 126.71
N SER A 5 4.29 15.19 125.79
CA SER A 5 3.44 14.04 125.45
C SER A 5 3.12 14.09 123.96
N LYS A 6 3.78 13.19 123.21
CA LYS A 6 3.30 12.70 121.92
C LYS A 6 2.23 11.64 122.20
N VAL A 7 1.22 11.56 121.34
CA VAL A 7 0.51 10.31 121.06
C VAL A 7 0.55 10.08 119.55
N ASP A 8 0.80 8.82 119.20
CA ASP A 8 1.10 8.26 117.88
C ASP A 8 -0.11 8.00 116.97
N ARG A 9 0.22 7.75 115.69
CA ARG A 9 -0.55 7.60 114.42
C ARG A 9 -1.47 6.35 114.32
N PRO A 10 -2.32 6.20 113.26
CA PRO A 10 -1.93 5.65 111.93
C PRO A 10 -2.60 6.40 110.72
N ALA A 11 -1.88 6.80 109.66
CA ALA A 11 -1.38 6.08 108.46
C ALA A 11 -2.40 6.02 107.26
N PRO A 12 -2.05 6.52 106.04
CA PRO A 12 -2.96 6.66 104.90
C PRO A 12 -2.84 5.54 103.84
N PRO A 13 -3.93 5.20 103.14
CA PRO A 13 -3.87 4.56 101.80
C PRO A 13 -4.66 5.36 100.76
N ARG A 14 -4.47 5.28 99.43
CA ARG A 14 -3.36 5.11 98.46
C ARG A 14 -3.94 5.72 97.15
N PRO A 15 -3.13 6.09 96.15
CA PRO A 15 -3.54 6.93 95.02
C PRO A 15 -4.15 6.12 93.89
N ASP A 16 -5.23 6.63 93.30
CA ASP A 16 -5.84 6.03 92.09
C ASP A 16 -5.90 7.04 90.94
N GLY A 17 -5.56 6.54 89.75
CA GLY A 17 -6.16 7.02 88.51
C GLY A 17 -5.36 8.05 87.71
N ARG A 18 -4.22 7.62 87.15
CA ARG A 18 -3.74 8.22 85.90
C ARG A 18 -4.84 8.10 84.82
N THR A 19 -4.89 9.11 83.95
CA THR A 19 -4.94 9.02 82.48
C THR A 19 -6.14 9.70 81.80
N SER A 20 -5.76 10.51 80.81
CA SER A 20 -6.40 10.68 79.50
C SER A 20 -7.29 11.90 79.30
N THR A 21 -6.64 13.01 78.99
CA THR A 21 -7.18 14.04 78.11
C THR A 21 -7.49 13.41 76.75
N GLY A 22 -8.77 13.19 76.46
CA GLY A 22 -9.25 12.64 75.20
C GLY A 22 -10.61 13.22 74.85
N SER A 23 -10.65 14.51 74.49
CA SER A 23 -11.87 15.17 74.03
C SER A 23 -12.22 14.72 72.61
N HIS A 24 -13.00 13.66 72.49
CA HIS A 24 -13.73 13.35 71.27
C HIS A 24 -15.21 13.75 71.44
N ARG A 25 -15.54 14.99 71.08
CA ARG A 25 -16.92 15.31 70.68
C ARG A 25 -16.98 15.19 69.16
N ALA A 26 -17.48 14.06 68.70
CA ALA A 26 -17.93 13.89 67.32
C ALA A 26 -19.30 13.23 67.34
N VAL A 27 -20.36 14.02 67.49
CA VAL A 27 -21.70 13.65 67.03
C VAL A 27 -22.42 14.93 66.60
N GLY A 28 -22.88 14.99 65.35
CA GLY A 28 -24.09 15.76 65.05
C GLY A 28 -24.10 16.76 63.89
N ARG A 29 -23.58 16.40 62.71
CA ARG A 29 -24.30 16.60 61.42
C ARG A 29 -23.45 16.05 60.29
N THR A 30 -23.91 14.98 59.66
CA THR A 30 -23.39 14.52 58.37
C THR A 30 -23.88 15.49 57.29
N PRO A 31 -23.03 16.33 56.67
CA PRO A 31 -23.38 16.82 55.35
C PRO A 31 -23.38 15.59 54.44
N ARG A 32 -24.52 15.29 53.81
CA ARG A 32 -24.56 14.35 52.68
C ARG A 32 -23.60 14.90 51.63
N ARG A 33 -22.36 14.40 51.63
CA ARG A 33 -21.34 14.72 50.63
C ARG A 33 -21.88 14.18 49.31
N ARG A 34 -22.61 15.00 48.58
CA ARG A 34 -22.93 14.74 47.18
C ARG A 34 -21.58 14.63 46.50
N ILE A 35 -21.17 13.41 46.19
CA ILE A 35 -20.01 13.16 45.34
C ILE A 35 -20.31 13.98 44.08
N ALA A 36 -19.54 15.05 43.86
CA ALA A 36 -19.69 15.86 42.66
C ALA A 36 -19.62 14.86 41.51
N ALA A 37 -20.58 14.86 40.58
CA ALA A 37 -20.59 13.92 39.45
C ALA A 37 -19.44 14.22 38.45
N TRP A 38 -18.75 15.34 38.65
CA TRP A 38 -17.67 15.85 37.82
C TRP A 38 -16.49 14.89 37.56
N PRO A 39 -15.94 14.11 38.53
CA PRO A 39 -14.82 13.23 38.26
C PRO A 39 -15.24 12.05 37.37
N ILE A 40 -16.50 11.56 37.47
CA ILE A 40 -17.00 10.50 36.58
C ILE A 40 -17.09 11.03 35.15
N VAL A 41 -17.62 12.26 34.98
CA VAL A 41 -17.70 12.92 33.68
C VAL A 41 -16.30 13.13 33.08
N CYS A 42 -15.33 13.59 33.87
CA CYS A 42 -13.95 13.76 33.41
C CYS A 42 -13.32 12.43 32.98
N THR A 43 -13.49 11.36 33.76
CA THR A 43 -12.91 10.05 33.42
C THR A 43 -13.53 9.48 32.14
N VAL A 44 -14.85 9.60 31.96
CA VAL A 44 -15.53 9.16 30.74
C VAL A 44 -15.06 9.98 29.54
N LEU A 45 -14.92 11.31 29.69
CA LEU A 45 -14.42 12.17 28.62
C LEU A 45 -12.99 11.77 28.19
N VAL A 46 -12.10 11.56 29.17
CA VAL A 46 -10.71 11.13 28.89
C VAL A 46 -10.67 9.75 28.25
N ALA A 47 -11.52 8.82 28.71
CA ALA A 47 -11.63 7.50 28.10
C ALA A 47 -12.11 7.57 26.65
N LEU A 48 -13.13 8.38 26.36
CA LEU A 48 -13.64 8.59 24.99
C LEU A 48 -12.59 9.24 24.09
N LEU A 49 -11.87 10.25 24.59
CA LEU A 49 -10.78 10.90 23.85
C LEU A 49 -9.62 9.94 23.59
N GLY A 50 -9.23 9.14 24.59
CA GLY A 50 -8.18 8.14 24.43
C GLY A 50 -8.56 7.04 23.44
N MET A 51 -9.81 6.56 23.48
CA MET A 51 -10.30 5.54 22.56
C MET A 51 -10.44 6.07 21.13
N GLY A 52 -10.90 7.31 20.98
CA GLY A 52 -10.94 8.00 19.69
C GLY A 52 -9.55 8.23 19.10
N TRP A 53 -8.59 8.67 19.91
CA TRP A 53 -7.19 8.84 19.50
C TRP A 53 -6.58 7.52 19.07
N LEU A 54 -6.74 6.46 19.87
CA LEU A 54 -6.21 5.13 19.55
C LEU A 54 -6.84 4.57 18.27
N GLY A 55 -8.15 4.73 18.08
CA GLY A 55 -8.85 4.30 16.86
C GLY A 55 -8.38 5.05 15.61
N LEU A 56 -8.22 6.37 15.70
CA LEU A 56 -7.70 7.20 14.61
C LEU A 56 -6.23 6.85 14.31
N SER A 57 -5.37 6.72 15.33
CA SER A 57 -3.96 6.39 15.15
C SER A 57 -3.71 5.01 14.54
N TRP A 58 -4.59 4.04 14.79
CA TRP A 58 -4.53 2.72 14.16
C TRP A 58 -4.99 2.77 12.69
N ALA A 59 -6.06 3.52 12.39
CA ALA A 59 -6.52 3.73 11.02
C ALA A 59 -5.46 4.49 10.18
N ASP A 60 -4.88 5.55 10.76
CA ASP A 60 -3.80 6.33 10.15
C ASP A 60 -2.55 5.47 9.97
N GLY A 61 -2.20 4.62 10.94
CA GLY A 61 -1.07 3.69 10.81
C GLY A 61 -1.23 2.66 9.69
N VAL A 62 -2.44 2.16 9.43
CA VAL A 62 -2.71 1.22 8.33
C VAL A 62 -2.74 1.95 6.97
N LEU A 63 -3.24 3.17 6.91
CA LEU A 63 -3.23 3.99 5.69
C LEU A 63 -1.82 4.51 5.37
N ALA A 64 -1.10 5.00 6.38
CA ALA A 64 0.28 5.47 6.28
C ALA A 64 1.24 4.32 5.93
N SER A 65 1.09 3.13 6.53
CA SER A 65 1.92 1.97 6.15
C SER A 65 1.71 1.54 4.70
N ARG A 66 0.50 1.68 4.15
CA ARG A 66 0.24 1.45 2.71
C ARG A 66 0.82 2.56 1.83
N ALA A 67 0.77 3.81 2.27
CA ALA A 67 1.32 4.95 1.54
C ALA A 67 2.87 4.99 1.55
N GLU A 68 3.49 4.68 2.70
CA GLU A 68 4.93 4.60 2.89
C GLU A 68 5.52 3.35 2.23
N ALA A 69 4.81 2.20 2.23
CA ALA A 69 5.21 1.02 1.45
C ALA A 69 5.19 1.28 -0.07
N GLN A 70 4.32 2.17 -0.56
CA GLN A 70 4.26 2.57 -1.97
C GLN A 70 5.31 3.64 -2.34
N ALA A 71 5.75 4.47 -1.39
CA ALA A 71 6.82 5.45 -1.62
C ALA A 71 8.22 4.85 -1.45
N SER A 72 8.35 3.76 -0.68
CA SER A 72 9.61 3.02 -0.48
C SER A 72 9.87 1.90 -1.49
N SER A 73 8.94 1.64 -2.42
CA SER A 73 9.02 0.53 -3.36
C SER A 73 9.72 0.86 -4.69
N CYS A 74 9.84 2.14 -5.06
CA CYS A 74 10.50 2.58 -6.30
C CYS A 74 11.88 3.18 -6.00
N GLN A 75 12.72 2.42 -5.31
CA GLN A 75 14.03 2.86 -4.81
C GLN A 75 14.99 3.28 -5.91
N GLU A 76 14.86 2.70 -7.11
CA GLU A 76 15.75 2.96 -8.24
C GLU A 76 15.13 3.93 -9.27
N GLY A 77 13.91 4.44 -9.01
CA GLY A 77 13.25 5.47 -9.81
C GLY A 77 12.12 4.94 -10.71
N ASP A 78 11.71 5.77 -11.67
CA ASP A 78 10.68 5.44 -12.66
C ASP A 78 11.33 4.90 -13.94
N ALA A 79 10.72 3.89 -14.55
CA ALA A 79 11.11 3.37 -15.86
C ALA A 79 9.93 3.44 -16.83
N THR A 80 10.15 3.98 -18.02
CA THR A 80 9.14 3.99 -19.09
C THR A 80 9.21 2.69 -19.90
N LEU A 81 8.07 2.02 -20.03
CA LEU A 81 7.88 0.85 -20.88
C LEU A 81 7.01 1.23 -22.07
N ARG A 82 7.65 1.46 -23.22
CA ARG A 82 6.95 1.77 -24.46
C ARG A 82 6.51 0.50 -25.18
N VAL A 83 5.22 0.43 -25.49
CA VAL A 83 4.56 -0.70 -26.12
C VAL A 83 3.82 -0.22 -27.36
N VAL A 84 4.14 -0.79 -28.51
CA VAL A 84 3.41 -0.50 -29.76
C VAL A 84 2.38 -1.59 -29.99
N VAL A 85 1.15 -1.20 -30.29
CA VAL A 85 0.03 -2.13 -30.48
C VAL A 85 -0.67 -1.88 -31.82
N THR A 86 -1.31 -2.93 -32.35
CA THR A 86 -2.22 -2.78 -33.49
C THR A 86 -3.43 -1.93 -33.10
N PRO A 87 -3.98 -1.10 -34.02
CA PRO A 87 -5.13 -0.25 -33.70
C PRO A 87 -6.37 -1.01 -33.20
N SER A 88 -6.55 -2.27 -33.59
CA SER A 88 -7.69 -3.08 -33.11
C SER A 88 -7.59 -3.48 -31.63
N ALA A 89 -6.39 -3.46 -31.04
CA ALA A 89 -6.15 -3.78 -29.63
C ALA A 89 -5.86 -2.53 -28.77
N GLU A 90 -5.81 -1.33 -29.38
CA GLU A 90 -5.44 -0.08 -28.71
C GLU A 90 -6.29 0.18 -27.46
N GLN A 91 -7.62 0.14 -27.60
CA GLN A 91 -8.53 0.50 -26.52
C GLN A 91 -8.36 -0.40 -25.27
N PRO A 92 -8.46 -1.75 -25.35
CA PRO A 92 -8.31 -2.60 -24.18
C PRO A 92 -6.89 -2.57 -23.59
N VAL A 93 -5.85 -2.48 -24.43
CA VAL A 93 -4.46 -2.40 -23.93
C VAL A 93 -4.18 -1.07 -23.25
N THR A 94 -4.71 0.04 -23.77
CA THR A 94 -4.58 1.36 -23.13
C THR A 94 -5.33 1.41 -21.80
N ALA A 95 -6.52 0.82 -21.71
CA ALA A 95 -7.25 0.69 -20.45
C ALA A 95 -6.46 -0.13 -19.41
N ALA A 96 -5.81 -1.21 -19.85
CA ALA A 96 -4.93 -2.00 -19.00
C ALA A 96 -3.70 -1.21 -18.54
N ALA A 97 -3.02 -0.51 -19.46
CA ALA A 97 -1.88 0.34 -19.13
C ALA A 97 -2.25 1.44 -18.13
N ALA A 98 -3.42 2.06 -18.26
CA ALA A 98 -3.92 3.05 -17.30
C ALA A 98 -4.06 2.46 -15.89
N ARG A 99 -4.67 1.28 -15.76
CA ARG A 99 -4.79 0.58 -14.47
C ARG A 99 -3.45 0.17 -13.88
N TRP A 100 -2.55 -0.32 -14.73
CA TRP A 100 -1.17 -0.66 -14.33
C TRP A 100 -0.45 0.57 -13.77
N ASN A 101 -0.55 1.71 -14.47
CA ASN A 101 0.10 2.97 -14.11
C ASN A 101 -0.49 3.56 -12.82
N GLU A 102 -1.82 3.49 -12.65
CA GLU A 102 -2.50 3.92 -11.42
C GLU A 102 -2.09 3.07 -10.21
N ALA A 103 -1.91 1.76 -10.40
CA ALA A 103 -1.46 0.85 -9.35
C ALA A 103 0.00 1.07 -8.91
N ARG A 104 0.78 1.88 -9.64
CA ARG A 104 2.22 2.11 -9.41
C ARG A 104 2.98 0.79 -9.26
N THR A 105 2.78 -0.13 -10.21
CA THR A 105 3.34 -1.47 -10.15
C THR A 105 4.88 -1.43 -10.15
N VAL A 106 5.48 -2.05 -9.14
CA VAL A 106 6.94 -2.10 -8.99
C VAL A 106 7.50 -3.35 -9.66
N VAL A 107 8.46 -3.14 -10.55
CA VAL A 107 9.24 -4.21 -11.18
C VAL A 107 10.71 -3.90 -10.95
N ARG A 108 11.44 -4.82 -10.32
CA ARG A 108 12.89 -4.66 -10.04
C ARG A 108 13.23 -3.31 -9.38
N ALA A 109 12.51 -2.94 -8.32
CA ALA A 109 12.67 -1.67 -7.59
C ALA A 109 12.41 -0.39 -8.40
N HIS A 110 11.84 -0.50 -9.61
CA HIS A 110 11.41 0.62 -10.43
C HIS A 110 9.88 0.68 -10.50
N CYS A 111 9.33 1.88 -10.49
CA CYS A 111 7.94 2.14 -10.86
C CYS A 111 7.85 2.13 -12.38
N VAL A 112 7.19 1.15 -12.96
CA VAL A 112 7.09 1.06 -14.43
C VAL A 112 5.88 1.86 -14.92
N HIS A 113 6.13 2.85 -15.77
CA HIS A 113 5.09 3.57 -16.50
C HIS A 113 4.95 3.00 -17.92
N VAL A 114 3.79 2.44 -18.24
CA VAL A 114 3.51 1.86 -19.56
C VAL A 114 2.92 2.91 -20.47
N GLU A 115 3.58 3.13 -21.61
CA GLU A 115 3.11 3.99 -22.70
C GLU A 115 2.68 3.11 -23.87
N VAL A 116 1.44 3.31 -24.33
CA VAL A 116 0.84 2.54 -25.42
C VAL A 116 0.69 3.43 -26.64
N GLU A 117 1.23 2.99 -27.77
CA GLU A 117 1.10 3.68 -29.05
C GLU A 117 0.47 2.74 -30.09
N ALA A 118 -0.62 3.20 -30.74
CA ALA A 118 -1.25 2.42 -31.79
C ALA A 118 -0.62 2.70 -33.15
N MET A 119 -0.15 1.64 -33.81
CA MET A 119 0.42 1.72 -35.16
C MET A 119 0.06 0.49 -35.99
N PRO A 120 -0.18 0.62 -37.31
CA PRO A 120 -0.42 -0.54 -38.17
C PRO A 120 0.75 -1.52 -38.13
N SER A 121 0.48 -2.81 -37.92
CA SER A 121 1.52 -3.85 -37.77
C SER A 121 2.50 -3.90 -38.95
N ARG A 122 2.06 -3.57 -40.18
CA ARG A 122 2.94 -3.43 -41.34
C ARG A 122 4.02 -2.36 -41.11
N ARG A 123 3.64 -1.18 -40.64
CA ARG A 123 4.59 -0.07 -40.39
C ARG A 123 5.60 -0.46 -39.32
N VAL A 124 5.15 -1.17 -38.29
CA VAL A 124 6.02 -1.65 -37.21
C VAL A 124 6.97 -2.72 -37.72
N LEU A 125 6.47 -3.71 -38.47
CA LEU A 125 7.30 -4.73 -39.09
C LEU A 125 8.34 -4.10 -40.02
N ASP A 126 7.95 -3.18 -40.90
CA ASP A 126 8.85 -2.53 -41.85
C ASP A 126 9.99 -1.80 -41.11
N ALA A 127 9.70 -1.14 -39.99
CA ALA A 127 10.71 -0.47 -39.17
C ALA A 127 11.62 -1.47 -38.43
N LEU A 128 11.06 -2.48 -37.78
CA LEU A 128 11.81 -3.50 -37.03
C LEU A 128 12.66 -4.40 -37.95
N ALA A 129 12.18 -4.65 -39.17
CA ALA A 129 12.87 -5.38 -40.23
C ALA A 129 13.97 -4.54 -40.90
N GLY A 130 14.06 -3.24 -40.63
CA GLY A 130 15.02 -2.32 -41.22
C GLY A 130 14.68 -1.86 -42.64
N ALA A 131 13.46 -2.13 -43.13
CA ALA A 131 12.96 -1.58 -44.39
C ALA A 131 12.67 -0.07 -44.29
N THR A 132 12.38 0.42 -43.08
CA THR A 132 12.27 1.85 -42.75
C THR A 132 13.04 2.19 -41.47
N ASN A 133 13.22 3.49 -41.19
CA ASN A 133 13.88 3.94 -39.96
C ASN A 133 12.97 3.72 -38.74
N LEU A 134 13.54 3.27 -37.61
CA LEU A 134 12.87 3.15 -36.31
C LEU A 134 12.22 4.45 -35.84
N ASP A 135 12.71 5.63 -36.25
CA ASP A 135 12.07 6.92 -35.95
C ASP A 135 10.64 6.99 -36.48
N ALA A 136 10.30 6.22 -37.53
CA ALA A 136 8.95 6.13 -38.05
C ALA A 136 7.96 5.46 -37.06
N ILE A 137 8.46 4.79 -36.02
CA ILE A 137 7.70 4.20 -34.92
C ILE A 137 8.11 4.75 -33.54
N GLY A 138 8.74 5.93 -33.51
CA GLY A 138 9.17 6.58 -32.27
C GLY A 138 10.45 5.99 -31.66
N GLY A 139 11.25 5.27 -32.44
CA GLY A 139 12.45 4.54 -31.98
C GLY A 139 12.13 3.11 -31.54
N MET A 140 13.07 2.40 -30.91
CA MET A 140 12.93 0.98 -30.53
C MET A 140 11.92 0.75 -29.38
N PRO A 141 10.72 0.17 -29.60
CA PRO A 141 9.80 -0.10 -28.51
C PRO A 141 10.21 -1.35 -27.72
N ALA A 142 9.88 -1.41 -26.43
CA ALA A 142 10.17 -2.58 -25.60
C ALA A 142 9.23 -3.76 -25.90
N GLY A 143 8.01 -3.45 -26.34
CA GLY A 143 6.95 -4.41 -26.63
C GLY A 143 6.23 -4.15 -27.94
N TRP A 144 5.80 -5.23 -28.58
CA TRP A 144 4.93 -5.16 -29.76
C TRP A 144 3.78 -6.17 -29.68
N LEU A 145 2.57 -5.70 -30.00
CA LEU A 145 1.33 -6.48 -30.06
C LEU A 145 0.65 -6.32 -31.43
N PRO A 146 0.94 -7.19 -32.42
CA PRO A 146 0.23 -7.17 -33.70
C PRO A 146 -1.12 -7.91 -33.64
N GLU A 147 -1.92 -7.77 -34.71
CA GLU A 147 -3.22 -8.46 -34.85
C GLU A 147 -3.11 -9.93 -35.28
N SER A 148 -1.90 -10.44 -35.52
CA SER A 148 -1.67 -11.86 -35.85
C SER A 148 -0.24 -12.33 -35.57
N SER A 149 -0.09 -13.62 -35.28
CA SER A 149 1.20 -14.31 -35.15
C SER A 149 1.99 -14.45 -36.45
N TRP A 150 1.36 -14.17 -37.61
CA TRP A 150 2.07 -14.09 -38.88
C TRP A 150 3.13 -12.97 -38.87
N TRP A 151 2.80 -11.79 -38.32
CA TRP A 151 3.72 -10.66 -38.22
C TRP A 151 4.96 -10.97 -37.38
N ILE A 152 4.78 -11.71 -36.29
CA ILE A 152 5.87 -12.18 -35.43
C ILE A 152 6.73 -13.20 -36.18
N SER A 153 6.11 -14.11 -36.92
CA SER A 153 6.82 -15.12 -37.71
C SER A 153 7.70 -14.47 -38.77
N GLU A 154 7.17 -13.45 -39.46
CA GLU A 154 7.90 -12.68 -40.46
C GLU A 154 9.09 -11.94 -39.83
N LEU A 155 8.90 -11.30 -38.67
CA LEU A 155 10.01 -10.66 -37.95
C LEU A 155 11.07 -11.67 -37.49
N THR A 156 10.64 -12.82 -36.96
CA THR A 156 11.55 -13.89 -36.49
C THR A 156 12.40 -14.45 -37.62
N GLN A 157 11.83 -14.58 -38.82
CA GLN A 157 12.56 -15.10 -39.99
C GLN A 157 13.59 -14.10 -40.52
N ASN A 158 13.27 -12.81 -40.51
CA ASN A 158 14.13 -11.77 -41.08
C ASN A 158 15.13 -11.16 -40.08
N ARG A 159 14.78 -11.10 -38.79
CA ARG A 159 15.53 -10.41 -37.72
C ARG A 159 15.39 -11.13 -36.36
N PRO A 160 15.83 -12.39 -36.22
CA PRO A 160 15.72 -13.13 -34.96
C PRO A 160 16.42 -12.46 -33.77
N GLU A 161 17.44 -11.64 -34.02
CA GLU A 161 18.16 -10.84 -33.02
C GLU A 161 17.33 -9.74 -32.34
N MET A 162 16.16 -9.40 -32.90
CA MET A 162 15.23 -8.40 -32.36
C MET A 162 14.27 -8.99 -31.31
N ILE A 163 14.34 -10.30 -31.05
CA ILE A 163 13.43 -11.02 -30.16
C ILE A 163 14.11 -11.20 -28.81
N ALA A 164 13.62 -10.50 -27.79
CA ALA A 164 14.11 -10.66 -26.41
C ALA A 164 13.43 -11.82 -25.68
N SER A 165 12.20 -12.15 -26.05
CA SER A 165 11.42 -13.23 -25.44
C SER A 165 10.48 -13.84 -26.47
N PRO A 166 10.11 -15.13 -26.34
CA PRO A 166 9.09 -15.73 -27.20
C PRO A 166 7.78 -14.92 -27.16
N ALA A 167 7.13 -14.79 -28.31
CA ALA A 167 5.81 -14.20 -28.37
C ALA A 167 4.78 -15.16 -27.76
N GLU A 168 3.90 -14.63 -26.92
CA GLU A 168 2.82 -15.39 -26.30
C GLU A 168 1.51 -14.64 -26.50
N SER A 169 0.45 -15.37 -26.86
CA SER A 169 -0.86 -14.78 -27.08
C SER A 169 -1.43 -14.21 -25.79
N VAL A 170 -1.90 -12.96 -25.84
CA VAL A 170 -2.67 -12.36 -24.75
C VAL A 170 -4.17 -12.57 -24.92
N THR A 171 -4.62 -12.82 -26.14
CA THR A 171 -6.02 -13.19 -26.45
C THR A 171 -6.14 -13.75 -27.86
N SER A 172 -7.14 -14.59 -28.07
CA SER A 172 -7.49 -15.13 -29.38
C SER A 172 -8.99 -15.06 -29.60
N ALA A 173 -9.43 -14.45 -30.70
CA ALA A 173 -10.86 -14.33 -31.02
C ALA A 173 -11.11 -14.37 -32.53
N ARG A 174 -12.13 -15.13 -32.94
CA ARG A 174 -12.64 -15.18 -34.32
C ARG A 174 -11.55 -15.40 -35.39
N GLY A 175 -10.53 -16.19 -35.09
CA GLY A 175 -9.41 -16.48 -36.00
C GLY A 175 -8.29 -15.43 -36.02
N ALA A 176 -8.42 -14.36 -35.24
CA ALA A 176 -7.30 -13.47 -34.91
C ALA A 176 -6.61 -13.95 -33.63
N ASP A 177 -5.29 -13.82 -33.60
CA ASP A 177 -4.43 -14.13 -32.48
C ASP A 177 -3.63 -12.87 -32.17
N TYR A 178 -3.63 -12.43 -30.91
CA TYR A 178 -2.96 -11.21 -30.49
C TYR A 178 -1.71 -11.57 -29.68
N PRO A 179 -0.60 -11.93 -30.34
CA PRO A 179 0.65 -12.24 -29.66
C PRO A 179 1.26 -10.98 -29.08
N PHE A 180 1.84 -11.10 -27.89
CA PHE A 180 2.64 -10.06 -27.28
C PHE A 180 4.11 -10.47 -27.25
N LEU A 181 4.94 -9.69 -27.92
CA LEU A 181 6.36 -9.95 -28.10
C LEU A 181 7.19 -8.89 -27.36
N GLY A 182 8.17 -9.35 -26.57
CA GLY A 182 9.26 -8.52 -26.06
C GLY A 182 10.37 -8.37 -27.09
N LEU A 183 10.75 -7.13 -27.38
CA LEU A 183 11.79 -6.81 -28.36
C LEU A 183 13.15 -6.62 -27.68
N SER A 184 14.22 -6.77 -28.45
CA SER A 184 15.58 -6.42 -28.06
C SER A 184 16.12 -5.32 -28.96
N GLY A 185 16.96 -4.46 -28.40
CA GLY A 185 17.57 -3.36 -29.11
C GLY A 185 18.18 -2.34 -28.17
N GLU A 186 18.68 -1.26 -28.75
CA GLU A 186 19.19 -0.12 -27.99
C GLU A 186 18.09 0.48 -27.10
N GLY A 187 18.41 0.74 -25.83
CA GLY A 187 17.46 1.25 -24.84
C GLY A 187 16.58 0.19 -24.16
N ILE A 188 16.74 -1.10 -24.47
CA ILE A 188 16.02 -2.19 -23.79
C ILE A 188 16.98 -2.95 -22.86
N ASP A 189 16.90 -2.64 -21.57
CA ASP A 189 17.67 -3.27 -20.51
C ASP A 189 16.87 -4.36 -19.76
N VAL A 190 17.42 -4.85 -18.65
CA VAL A 190 16.85 -5.93 -17.86
C VAL A 190 15.52 -5.53 -17.20
N VAL A 191 15.34 -4.25 -16.83
CA VAL A 191 14.14 -3.71 -16.23
C VAL A 191 12.99 -3.75 -17.24
N GLN A 192 13.18 -3.27 -18.47
CA GLN A 192 12.12 -3.30 -19.49
C GLN A 192 11.77 -4.73 -19.88
N LYS A 193 12.75 -5.65 -19.95
CA LYS A 193 12.46 -7.08 -20.22
C LYS A 193 11.58 -7.72 -19.14
N HIS A 194 11.87 -7.47 -17.86
CA HIS A 194 11.02 -7.96 -16.78
C HIS A 194 9.67 -7.26 -16.76
N ALA A 195 9.65 -5.93 -16.99
CA ALA A 195 8.42 -5.15 -17.07
C ALA A 195 7.50 -5.66 -18.18
N MET A 196 8.05 -6.02 -19.35
CA MET A 196 7.31 -6.63 -20.45
C MET A 196 6.65 -7.96 -20.05
N GLN A 197 7.39 -8.83 -19.37
CA GLN A 197 6.85 -10.11 -18.90
C GLN A 197 5.74 -9.90 -17.86
N SER A 198 5.94 -8.99 -16.91
CA SER A 198 4.95 -8.67 -15.88
C SER A 198 3.71 -7.99 -16.47
N PHE A 199 3.88 -7.07 -17.42
CA PHE A 199 2.76 -6.42 -18.09
C PHE A 199 1.97 -7.41 -18.96
N ARG A 200 2.64 -8.35 -19.64
CA ARG A 200 1.96 -9.46 -20.33
C ARG A 200 1.10 -10.28 -19.38
N ALA A 201 1.65 -10.66 -18.23
CA ALA A 201 0.90 -11.40 -17.22
C ALA A 201 -0.31 -10.60 -16.71
N PHE A 202 -0.15 -9.28 -16.57
CA PHE A 202 -1.25 -8.39 -16.22
C PHE A 202 -2.34 -8.36 -17.29
N LEU A 203 -2.00 -8.31 -18.58
CA LEU A 203 -2.97 -8.38 -19.68
C LEU A 203 -3.81 -9.68 -19.68
N LEU A 204 -3.32 -10.75 -19.06
CA LEU A 204 -4.02 -12.03 -18.92
C LEU A 204 -4.99 -12.06 -17.72
N GLU A 205 -5.00 -11.04 -16.86
CA GLU A 205 -5.90 -11.00 -15.72
C GLU A 205 -7.37 -10.85 -16.15
N PRO A 206 -8.34 -11.40 -15.38
CA PRO A 206 -9.76 -11.43 -15.78
C PRO A 206 -10.34 -10.07 -16.14
N THR A 207 -9.93 -9.01 -15.43
CA THR A 207 -10.40 -7.64 -15.70
C THR A 207 -9.95 -7.15 -17.07
N GLN A 208 -8.70 -7.41 -17.47
CA GLN A 208 -8.21 -6.98 -18.77
C GLN A 208 -8.83 -7.84 -19.87
N GLN A 209 -8.95 -9.16 -19.64
CA GLN A 209 -9.59 -10.09 -20.56
C GLN A 209 -11.05 -9.72 -20.84
N ALA A 210 -11.77 -9.23 -19.83
CA ALA A 210 -13.13 -8.70 -20.01
C ALA A 210 -13.15 -7.50 -20.97
N ASP A 211 -12.16 -6.61 -20.92
CA ASP A 211 -12.04 -5.48 -21.83
C ASP A 211 -11.69 -5.93 -23.26
N PHE A 212 -10.81 -6.92 -23.42
CA PHE A 212 -10.54 -7.54 -24.72
C PHE A 212 -11.82 -8.15 -25.32
N ALA A 213 -12.60 -8.89 -24.51
CA ALA A 213 -13.87 -9.46 -24.94
C ALA A 213 -14.91 -8.37 -25.30
N ALA A 214 -15.01 -7.30 -24.50
CA ALA A 214 -15.90 -6.17 -24.75
C ALA A 214 -15.54 -5.41 -26.04
N ALA A 215 -14.26 -5.34 -26.38
CA ALA A 215 -13.76 -4.82 -27.65
C ALA A 215 -13.93 -5.80 -28.84
N GLY A 216 -14.47 -7.01 -28.58
CA GLY A 216 -14.71 -8.03 -29.61
C GLY A 216 -13.46 -8.81 -30.01
N ILE A 217 -12.41 -8.80 -29.19
CA ILE A 217 -11.13 -9.47 -29.45
C ILE A 217 -10.75 -10.52 -28.38
N GLY A 218 -11.72 -10.99 -27.58
CA GLY A 218 -11.59 -12.11 -26.65
C GLY A 218 -12.76 -13.09 -26.71
#